data_AF-A0A3A2Z4N0-F1
#
_entry.id   AF-A0A3A2Z4N0-F1
#
_cell.length_a   1.000
_cell.length_b   1.000
_cell.length_c   1.000
_cell.angle_alpha   90.00
_cell.angle_beta   90.00
_cell.angle_gamma   90.00
#
_symmetry.space_group_name_H-M   'P 1'
#
loop_
_entity.id
_entity.type
_entity.pdbx_description
1 polymer ?
#
loop_
_entity_poly.entity_id
_entity_poly.type
_entity_poly.pdbx_seq_one_letter_code
_entity_poly.pdbx_strand_id
1 'polypeptide(L)'
;MLLDEDPATLIHHTIGNFNIQPDKQAVTRINDSLSNLQQSRELRISDVESALRKLSRNLHSLNAQHEEAIAAHDSAKHAEKIVELDTQKFRIAKAASDLEIETERLEGELEMLKERLADLEAQGLEGDEATRREREVDDTTLLRLKIYRSLGIDIEHDQSGTFNKAIIRNSRKGDVHVVNVDPKFSRFFYANYFWSTMQG
;
A
#
# COMPACT_ATOMS: atom_id res chain seq x y z
N MET A 1 -110.33 -70.14 -26.99
CA MET A 1 -110.07 -69.62 -25.63
C MET A 1 -108.63 -69.13 -25.69
N LEU A 2 -108.40 -67.81 -25.68
CA LEU A 2 -107.14 -67.20 -26.13
C LEU A 2 -106.10 -67.03 -25.00
N LEU A 3 -106.31 -67.68 -23.85
CA LEU A 3 -105.38 -67.69 -22.72
C LEU A 3 -105.45 -69.08 -22.08
N ASP A 4 -104.36 -69.83 -22.14
CA ASP A 4 -104.24 -71.21 -21.62
C ASP A 4 -103.99 -71.27 -20.10
N GLU A 5 -103.77 -70.12 -19.44
CA GLU A 5 -103.60 -70.01 -17.99
C GLU A 5 -104.70 -69.15 -17.35
N ASP A 6 -105.14 -69.59 -16.16
CA ASP A 6 -106.09 -68.83 -15.34
C ASP A 6 -105.47 -67.48 -14.94
N PRO A 7 -106.09 -66.34 -15.28
CA PRO A 7 -105.53 -65.00 -15.01
C PRO A 7 -105.22 -64.75 -13.53
N ALA A 8 -105.91 -65.43 -12.60
CA ALA A 8 -105.58 -65.34 -11.18
C ALA A 8 -104.17 -65.88 -10.86
N THR A 9 -103.74 -66.94 -11.57
CA THR A 9 -102.42 -67.55 -11.38
C THR A 9 -101.31 -66.61 -11.87
N LEU A 10 -101.51 -65.94 -13.00
CA LEU A 10 -100.57 -64.95 -13.53
C LEU A 10 -100.45 -63.72 -12.61
N ILE A 11 -101.55 -63.27 -12.02
CA ILE A 11 -101.55 -62.17 -11.03
C ILE A 11 -100.79 -62.58 -9.77
N HIS A 12 -101.01 -63.79 -9.25
CA HIS A 12 -100.25 -64.29 -8.10
C HIS A 12 -98.75 -64.44 -8.40
N HIS A 13 -98.39 -64.93 -9.59
CA HIS A 13 -96.99 -65.04 -10.01
C HIS A 13 -96.32 -63.67 -10.18
N THR A 14 -97.02 -62.68 -10.72
CA THR A 14 -96.47 -61.31 -10.84
C THR A 14 -96.32 -60.64 -9.48
N ILE A 15 -97.25 -60.83 -8.54
CA ILE A 15 -97.13 -60.33 -7.16
C ILE A 15 -95.96 -61.02 -6.43
N GLY A 16 -95.82 -62.35 -6.55
CA GLY A 16 -94.74 -63.11 -5.90
C GLY A 16 -93.35 -62.75 -6.42
N ASN A 17 -93.23 -62.44 -7.71
CA ASN A 17 -91.97 -62.04 -8.33
C ASN A 17 -91.65 -60.54 -8.19
N PHE A 18 -92.61 -59.72 -7.73
CA PHE A 18 -92.38 -58.29 -7.49
C PHE A 18 -91.64 -58.09 -6.17
N ASN A 19 -90.32 -58.22 -6.21
CA ASN A 19 -89.48 -58.16 -5.02
C ASN A 19 -89.10 -56.71 -4.69
N ILE A 20 -89.80 -56.11 -3.73
CA ILE A 20 -89.62 -54.71 -3.29
C ILE A 20 -88.36 -54.54 -2.42
N GLN A 21 -87.90 -55.61 -1.75
CA GLN A 21 -86.82 -55.50 -0.75
C GLN A 21 -85.46 -55.14 -1.36
N PRO A 22 -84.99 -55.75 -2.47
CA PRO A 22 -83.74 -55.37 -3.14
C PRO A 22 -83.73 -53.91 -3.58
N ASP A 23 -84.84 -53.39 -4.09
CA ASP A 23 -84.96 -52.00 -4.54
C ASP A 23 -84.90 -51.04 -3.35
N LYS A 24 -85.59 -51.36 -2.26
CA LYS A 24 -85.50 -50.58 -1.01
C LYS A 24 -84.07 -50.56 -0.48
N GLN A 25 -83.37 -51.70 -0.50
CA GLN A 25 -81.96 -51.78 -0.10
C GLN A 25 -81.04 -51.02 -1.06
N ALA A 26 -81.33 -51.00 -2.36
CA ALA A 26 -80.58 -50.22 -3.34
C ALA A 26 -80.73 -48.71 -3.06
N VAL A 27 -81.96 -48.24 -2.77
CA VAL A 27 -82.22 -46.84 -2.40
C VAL A 27 -81.48 -46.46 -1.11
N THR A 28 -81.49 -47.32 -0.09
CA THR A 28 -80.72 -47.08 1.15
C THR A 28 -79.23 -46.97 0.85
N ARG A 29 -78.65 -47.89 0.07
CA ARG A 29 -77.23 -47.83 -0.32
C ARG A 29 -76.87 -46.56 -1.10
N ILE A 30 -77.76 -46.11 -1.99
CA ILE A 30 -77.57 -44.87 -2.75
C ILE A 30 -77.56 -43.67 -1.81
N ASN A 31 -78.48 -43.64 -0.83
CA ASN A 31 -78.55 -42.55 0.13
C ASN A 31 -77.30 -42.50 1.02
N ASP A 32 -76.82 -43.64 1.48
CA ASP A 32 -75.56 -43.74 2.25
C ASP A 32 -74.37 -43.27 1.41
N SER A 33 -74.31 -43.68 0.14
CA SER A 33 -73.26 -43.25 -0.80
C SER A 33 -73.31 -41.73 -1.04
N LEU A 34 -74.51 -41.16 -1.16
CA LEU A 34 -74.72 -39.72 -1.33
C LEU A 34 -74.28 -38.95 -0.09
N SER A 35 -74.63 -39.44 1.11
CA SER A 35 -74.23 -38.84 2.38
C SER A 35 -72.69 -38.85 2.55
N ASN A 36 -72.05 -39.99 2.26
CA ASN A 36 -70.59 -40.10 2.28
C ASN A 36 -69.92 -39.16 1.27
N LEU A 37 -70.49 -39.04 0.07
CA LEU A 37 -69.98 -38.13 -0.96
C LEU A 37 -70.14 -36.66 -0.55
N GLN A 38 -71.26 -36.29 0.05
CA GLN A 38 -71.48 -34.95 0.60
C GLN A 38 -70.47 -34.62 1.69
N GLN A 39 -70.24 -35.53 2.64
CA GLN A 39 -69.25 -35.34 3.71
C GLN A 39 -67.83 -35.17 3.15
N SER A 40 -67.44 -36.03 2.19
CA SER A 40 -66.13 -35.93 1.53
C SER A 40 -65.97 -34.61 0.78
N ARG A 41 -67.03 -34.14 0.13
CA ARG A 41 -67.03 -32.85 -0.58
C ARG A 41 -66.90 -31.68 0.39
N GLU A 42 -67.62 -31.70 1.49
CA GLU A 42 -67.57 -30.64 2.52
C GLU A 42 -66.16 -30.53 3.11
N LEU A 43 -65.53 -31.66 3.43
CA LEU A 43 -64.15 -31.70 3.91
C LEU A 43 -63.18 -31.10 2.88
N ARG A 44 -63.30 -31.49 1.61
CA ARG A 44 -62.46 -30.94 0.53
C ARG A 44 -62.65 -29.43 0.35
N ILE A 45 -63.89 -28.93 0.43
CA ILE A 45 -64.17 -27.51 0.32
C ILE A 45 -63.51 -26.77 1.49
N SER A 46 -63.70 -27.27 2.72
CA SER A 46 -63.09 -26.69 3.91
C SER A 46 -61.55 -26.63 3.82
N ASP A 47 -60.92 -27.71 3.33
CA ASP A 47 -59.48 -27.77 3.14
C ASP A 47 -58.98 -26.73 2.13
N VAL A 48 -59.64 -26.64 0.97
CA VAL A 48 -59.30 -25.68 -0.09
C VAL A 48 -59.51 -24.24 0.38
N GLU A 49 -60.60 -23.95 1.09
CA GLU A 49 -60.84 -22.64 1.68
C GLU A 49 -59.76 -22.28 2.71
N SER A 50 -59.34 -23.23 3.55
CA SER A 50 -58.28 -23.02 4.52
C SER A 50 -56.94 -22.71 3.84
N ALA A 51 -56.62 -23.42 2.75
CA ALA A 51 -55.43 -23.20 1.95
C ALA A 51 -55.46 -21.84 1.26
N LEU A 52 -56.60 -21.46 0.68
CA LEU A 52 -56.81 -20.17 0.04
C LEU A 52 -56.63 -19.02 1.04
N ARG A 53 -57.19 -19.14 2.25
CA ARG A 53 -57.03 -18.15 3.33
C ARG A 53 -55.58 -18.04 3.80
N LYS A 54 -54.81 -19.12 3.82
CA LYS A 54 -53.37 -19.08 4.13
C LYS A 54 -52.60 -18.37 3.02
N LEU A 55 -52.83 -18.73 1.76
CA LEU A 55 -52.15 -18.12 0.62
C LEU A 55 -52.48 -16.63 0.49
N SER A 56 -53.73 -16.24 0.69
CA SER A 56 -54.16 -14.83 0.68
C SER A 56 -53.45 -14.00 1.74
N ARG A 57 -53.30 -14.52 2.97
CA ARG A 57 -52.53 -13.86 4.03
C ARG A 57 -51.05 -13.73 3.66
N ASN A 58 -50.44 -14.78 3.09
CA ASN A 58 -49.04 -14.73 2.66
C ASN A 58 -48.83 -13.71 1.55
N LEU A 59 -49.72 -13.67 0.56
CA LEU A 59 -49.68 -12.69 -0.53
C LEU A 59 -49.78 -11.27 0.03
N HIS A 60 -50.72 -11.02 0.94
CA HIS A 60 -50.86 -9.71 1.56
C HIS A 60 -49.60 -9.28 2.33
N SER A 61 -49.00 -10.20 3.10
CA SER A 61 -47.74 -9.94 3.80
C SER A 61 -46.59 -9.64 2.84
N LEU A 62 -46.49 -10.39 1.74
CA LEU A 62 -45.41 -10.21 0.76
C LEU A 62 -45.59 -8.90 -0.03
N ASN A 63 -46.81 -8.53 -0.37
CA ASN A 63 -47.10 -7.25 -1.00
C ASN A 63 -46.77 -6.08 -0.06
N ALA A 64 -47.14 -6.16 1.22
CA ALA A 64 -46.79 -5.13 2.20
C ALA A 64 -45.26 -4.98 2.34
N GLN A 65 -44.53 -6.09 2.42
CA GLN A 65 -43.05 -6.08 2.43
C GLN A 65 -42.47 -5.48 1.16
N HIS A 66 -43.07 -5.78 0.00
CA HIS A 66 -42.63 -5.24 -1.28
C HIS A 66 -42.85 -3.73 -1.37
N GLU A 67 -44.03 -3.25 -0.96
CA GLU A 67 -44.33 -1.82 -0.90
C GLU A 67 -43.41 -1.09 0.09
N GLU A 68 -43.14 -1.69 1.25
CA GLU A 68 -42.17 -1.16 2.22
C GLU A 68 -40.76 -1.11 1.63
N ALA A 69 -40.31 -2.16 0.93
CA ALA A 69 -39.00 -2.18 0.29
C ALA A 69 -38.89 -1.14 -0.84
N ILE A 70 -39.95 -0.94 -1.63
CA ILE A 70 -40.00 0.12 -2.64
C ILE A 70 -39.95 1.49 -1.98
N ALA A 71 -40.73 1.71 -0.92
CA ALA A 71 -40.76 2.98 -0.20
C ALA A 71 -39.42 3.30 0.51
N ALA A 72 -38.75 2.28 1.05
CA ALA A 72 -37.43 2.40 1.64
C ALA A 72 -36.34 2.66 0.58
N HIS A 73 -36.50 2.09 -0.62
CA HIS A 73 -35.57 2.27 -1.73
C HIS A 73 -35.85 3.57 -2.50
N ASP A 74 -35.36 4.68 -1.98
CA ASP A 74 -35.30 5.96 -2.69
C ASP A 74 -34.20 5.91 -3.76
N SER A 75 -34.58 5.55 -4.99
CA SER A 75 -33.65 5.40 -6.13
C SER A 75 -32.87 6.68 -6.43
N ALA A 76 -33.46 7.86 -6.14
CA ALA A 76 -32.80 9.14 -6.31
C ALA A 76 -31.68 9.34 -5.28
N LYS A 77 -31.92 9.03 -4.00
CA LYS A 77 -30.87 9.06 -2.97
C LYS A 77 -29.76 8.05 -3.24
N HIS A 78 -30.09 6.87 -3.75
CA HIS A 78 -29.08 5.88 -4.12
C HIS A 78 -28.20 6.38 -5.28
N ALA A 79 -28.81 6.97 -6.32
CA ALA A 79 -28.08 7.57 -7.43
C ALA A 79 -27.20 8.74 -6.97
N GLU A 80 -27.72 9.62 -6.11
CA GLU A 80 -26.95 10.71 -5.49
C GLU A 80 -25.75 10.15 -4.72
N LYS A 81 -25.95 9.09 -3.92
CA LYS A 81 -24.87 8.46 -3.17
C LYS A 81 -23.79 7.84 -4.07
N ILE A 82 -24.18 7.23 -5.19
CA ILE A 82 -23.23 6.72 -6.18
C ILE A 82 -22.38 7.85 -6.74
N VAL A 83 -23.00 8.97 -7.12
CA VAL A 83 -22.27 10.14 -7.67
C VAL A 83 -21.34 10.71 -6.61
N GLU A 84 -21.78 10.85 -5.36
CA GLU A 84 -20.94 11.31 -4.26
C GLU A 84 -19.70 10.41 -4.08
N LEU A 85 -19.90 9.09 -4.03
CA LEU A 85 -18.81 8.13 -3.90
C LEU A 85 -17.86 8.16 -5.09
N ASP A 86 -18.37 8.34 -6.31
CA ASP A 86 -17.53 8.44 -7.50
C ASP A 86 -16.67 9.70 -7.46
N THR A 87 -17.23 10.85 -7.05
CA THR A 87 -16.42 12.07 -6.85
C THR A 87 -15.37 11.91 -5.74
N GLN A 88 -15.69 11.21 -4.65
CA GLN A 88 -14.73 10.90 -3.59
C GLN A 88 -13.61 9.99 -4.08
N LYS A 89 -13.95 8.95 -4.86
CA LYS A 89 -12.98 8.05 -5.49
C LYS A 89 -12.01 8.83 -6.37
N PHE A 90 -12.49 9.75 -7.22
CA PHE A 90 -11.61 10.58 -8.05
C PHE A 90 -10.73 11.52 -7.22
N ARG A 91 -11.26 12.12 -6.14
CA ARG A 91 -10.46 12.97 -5.24
C ARG A 91 -9.35 12.18 -4.54
N ILE A 92 -9.66 10.99 -4.04
CA ILE A 92 -8.69 10.14 -3.36
C ILE A 92 -7.62 9.67 -4.36
N ALA A 93 -8.02 9.23 -5.55
CA ALA A 93 -7.07 8.82 -6.59
C ALA A 93 -6.12 9.96 -6.98
N LYS A 94 -6.64 11.19 -7.11
CA LYS A 94 -5.79 12.36 -7.36
C LYS A 94 -4.83 12.63 -6.20
N ALA A 95 -5.32 12.64 -4.96
CA ALA A 95 -4.47 12.86 -3.79
C ALA A 95 -3.39 11.78 -3.63
N ALA A 96 -3.71 10.52 -3.94
CA ALA A 96 -2.73 9.44 -3.96
C ALA A 96 -1.66 9.68 -5.03
N SER A 97 -2.05 10.05 -6.25
CA SER A 97 -1.11 10.36 -7.33
C SER A 97 -0.22 11.57 -7.01
N ASP A 98 -0.77 12.62 -6.40
CA ASP A 98 0.00 13.79 -5.96
C ASP A 98 1.03 13.40 -4.87
N LEU A 99 0.66 12.51 -3.94
CA LEU A 99 1.56 11.98 -2.91
C LEU A 99 2.63 11.06 -3.47
N GLU A 100 2.31 10.23 -4.48
CA GLU A 100 3.27 9.37 -5.18
C GLU A 100 4.35 10.22 -5.86
N ILE A 101 3.95 11.28 -6.58
CA ILE A 101 4.88 12.21 -7.23
C ILE A 101 5.80 12.88 -6.20
N GLU A 102 5.26 13.32 -5.07
CA GLU A 102 6.07 13.94 -4.00
C GLU A 102 7.01 12.94 -3.33
N THR A 103 6.59 11.68 -3.20
CA THR A 103 7.44 10.60 -2.65
C THR A 103 8.61 10.33 -3.58
N GLU A 104 8.37 10.19 -4.89
CA GLU A 104 9.43 10.01 -5.89
C GLU A 104 10.41 11.20 -5.90
N ARG A 105 9.89 12.43 -5.75
CA ARG A 105 10.71 13.64 -5.65
C ARG A 105 11.63 13.61 -4.43
N LEU A 106 11.07 13.31 -3.25
CA LEU A 106 11.81 13.23 -1.99
C LEU A 106 12.81 12.07 -2.00
N GLU A 107 12.47 10.93 -2.58
CA GLU A 107 13.40 9.80 -2.75
C GLU A 107 14.59 10.18 -3.63
N GLY A 108 14.35 10.93 -4.71
CA GLY A 108 15.42 11.48 -5.55
C GLY A 108 16.35 12.44 -4.80
N GLU A 109 15.79 13.35 -3.99
CA GLU A 109 16.59 14.25 -3.13
C GLU A 109 17.39 13.48 -2.07
N LEU A 110 16.79 12.44 -1.48
CA LEU A 110 17.45 11.59 -0.50
C LEU A 110 18.64 10.87 -1.13
N GLU A 111 18.48 10.32 -2.34
CA GLU A 111 19.56 9.63 -3.04
C GLU A 111 20.71 10.57 -3.41
N MET A 112 20.40 11.77 -3.91
CA MET A 112 21.39 12.83 -4.15
C MET A 112 22.17 13.20 -2.87
N LEU A 113 21.47 13.33 -1.74
CA LEU A 113 22.11 13.65 -0.45
C LEU A 113 22.95 12.49 0.07
N LYS A 114 22.52 11.24 -0.13
CA LYS A 114 23.32 10.04 0.21
C LYS A 114 24.58 9.97 -0.63
N GLU A 115 24.49 10.19 -1.94
CA GLU A 115 25.66 10.23 -2.82
C GLU A 115 26.62 11.33 -2.38
N ARG A 116 26.10 12.52 -2.07
CA ARG A 116 26.93 13.63 -1.59
C ARG A 116 27.59 13.35 -0.24
N LEU A 117 26.89 12.66 0.65
CA LEU A 117 27.42 12.22 1.93
C LEU A 117 28.51 11.14 1.72
N ALA A 118 28.29 10.19 0.82
CA ALA A 118 29.29 9.17 0.47
C ALA A 118 30.55 9.80 -0.13
N ASP A 119 30.42 10.82 -0.99
CA ASP A 119 31.54 11.60 -1.53
C ASP A 119 32.34 12.29 -0.40
N LEU A 120 31.64 12.91 0.56
CA LEU A 120 32.26 13.60 1.69
C LEU A 120 32.93 12.61 2.65
N GLU A 121 32.30 11.47 2.92
CA GLU A 121 32.89 10.40 3.73
C GLU A 121 34.14 9.81 3.05
N ALA A 122 34.12 9.65 1.71
CA ALA A 122 35.27 9.21 0.94
C ALA A 122 36.41 10.25 0.92
N GLN A 123 36.09 11.55 0.93
CA GLN A 123 37.07 12.63 1.06
C GLN A 123 37.74 12.69 2.45
N GLY A 124 37.08 12.16 3.49
CA GLY A 124 37.64 12.07 4.84
C GLY A 124 37.93 13.43 5.52
N LEU A 125 38.53 13.38 6.72
CA LEU A 125 38.84 14.57 7.54
C LEU A 125 39.97 15.44 6.97
N GLU A 126 40.80 14.89 6.09
CA GLU A 126 41.95 15.60 5.50
C GLU A 126 41.58 16.43 4.27
N GLY A 127 40.35 16.30 3.76
CA GLY A 127 39.90 16.92 2.52
C GLY A 127 40.43 16.19 1.29
N ASP A 128 40.06 16.67 0.11
CA ASP A 128 40.41 16.10 -1.19
C ASP A 128 41.91 15.73 -1.29
N GLU A 129 42.23 14.66 -2.01
CA GLU A 129 43.58 14.11 -2.20
C GLU A 129 44.60 15.20 -2.63
N ALA A 130 44.14 16.17 -3.42
CA ALA A 130 44.93 17.32 -3.84
C ALA A 130 45.31 18.23 -2.65
N THR A 131 44.35 18.50 -1.76
CA THR A 131 44.55 19.33 -0.56
C THR A 131 45.43 18.61 0.46
N ARG A 132 45.32 17.28 0.56
CA ARG A 132 46.20 16.46 1.39
C ARG A 132 47.66 16.53 0.93
N ARG A 133 47.90 16.39 -0.39
CA ARG A 133 49.26 16.48 -0.96
C ARG A 133 49.89 17.86 -0.80
N GLU A 134 49.12 18.94 -0.95
CA GLU A 134 49.64 20.29 -0.70
C GLU A 134 50.08 20.48 0.76
N ARG A 135 49.29 20.01 1.73
CA ARG A 135 49.65 20.08 3.15
C ARG A 135 50.88 19.25 3.49
N GLU A 136 51.00 18.05 2.94
CA GLU A 136 52.19 17.21 3.14
C GLU A 136 53.45 17.84 2.55
N VAL A 137 53.36 18.45 1.36
CA VAL A 137 54.47 19.18 0.75
C VAL A 137 54.87 20.37 1.61
N ASP A 138 53.91 21.17 2.07
CA ASP A 138 54.18 22.31 2.95
C ASP A 138 54.84 21.87 4.26
N ASP A 139 54.37 20.80 4.90
CA ASP A 139 54.95 20.31 6.15
C ASP A 139 56.39 19.80 5.96
N THR A 140 56.70 19.13 4.83
CA THR A 140 58.08 18.72 4.53
C THR A 140 59.02 19.91 4.33
N THR A 141 58.57 21.00 3.69
CA THR A 141 59.38 22.21 3.53
C THR A 141 59.59 22.92 4.86
N LEU A 142 58.55 22.97 5.69
CA LEU A 142 58.58 23.59 7.01
C LEU A 142 59.48 22.82 7.99
N LEU A 143 59.46 21.48 7.93
CA LEU A 143 60.39 20.60 8.66
C LEU A 143 61.84 20.82 8.21
N ARG A 144 62.10 20.90 6.90
CA ARG A 144 63.45 21.19 6.38
C ARG A 144 63.95 22.57 6.84
N LEU A 145 63.10 23.60 6.77
CA LEU A 145 63.41 24.93 7.29
C LEU A 145 63.71 24.92 8.80
N LYS A 146 62.95 24.15 9.58
CA LYS A 146 63.19 24.00 11.03
C LYS A 146 64.53 23.31 11.32
N ILE A 147 64.93 22.32 10.51
CA ILE A 147 66.24 21.68 10.61
C ILE A 147 67.36 22.67 10.26
N TYR A 148 67.22 23.46 9.20
CA TYR A 148 68.24 24.46 8.86
C TYR A 148 68.38 25.56 9.92
N ARG A 149 67.26 25.99 10.51
CA ARG A 149 67.29 26.92 11.65
C ARG A 149 67.90 26.28 12.90
N SER A 150 67.63 25.00 13.20
CA SER A 150 68.27 24.32 14.34
C SER A 150 69.77 24.07 14.14
N LEU A 151 70.22 23.97 12.89
CA LEU A 151 71.64 23.97 12.50
C LEU A 151 72.29 25.37 12.64
N GLY A 152 71.54 26.40 13.04
CA GLY A 152 72.04 27.75 13.28
C GLY A 152 72.15 28.61 12.03
N ILE A 153 71.47 28.23 10.93
CA ILE A 153 71.37 29.04 9.71
C ILE A 153 70.07 29.84 9.77
N ASP A 154 70.18 31.14 10.03
CA ASP A 154 69.07 32.08 9.88
C ASP A 154 69.25 32.87 8.59
N ILE A 155 68.15 33.18 7.91
CA ILE A 155 68.16 33.99 6.69
C ILE A 155 67.42 35.29 7.00
N GLU A 156 68.04 36.42 6.70
CA GLU A 156 67.40 37.74 6.81
C GLU A 156 66.91 38.20 5.44
N HIS A 157 65.71 38.79 5.44
CA HIS A 157 65.16 39.46 4.29
C HIS A 157 65.66 40.90 4.22
N ASP A 158 66.01 41.35 3.03
CA ASP A 158 66.19 42.77 2.74
C ASP A 158 64.83 43.47 2.57
N GLN A 159 64.79 44.80 2.64
CA GLN A 159 63.56 45.63 2.53
C GLN A 159 62.80 45.42 1.20
N SER A 160 63.45 44.80 0.21
CA SER A 160 62.89 44.46 -1.12
C SER A 160 62.37 43.02 -1.23
N GLY A 161 62.36 42.25 -0.14
CA GLY A 161 61.82 40.88 -0.10
C GLY A 161 62.77 39.78 -0.62
N THR A 162 63.97 40.15 -1.10
CA THR A 162 65.00 39.22 -1.56
C THR A 162 65.88 38.69 -0.40
N PHE A 163 66.13 37.38 -0.39
CA PHE A 163 66.90 36.66 0.62
C PHE A 163 68.41 36.71 0.32
N ASN A 164 69.06 37.85 0.57
CA ASN A 164 70.46 38.04 0.20
C ASN A 164 71.45 37.93 1.37
N LYS A 165 70.97 37.70 2.61
CA LYS A 165 71.83 37.62 3.80
C LYS A 165 71.53 36.35 4.60
N ALA A 166 72.56 35.55 4.85
CA ALA A 166 72.51 34.40 5.74
C ALA A 166 73.38 34.65 6.98
N ILE A 167 72.86 34.33 8.16
CA ILE A 167 73.54 34.42 9.44
C ILE A 167 73.76 32.99 9.93
N ILE A 168 75.01 32.62 10.15
CA ILE A 168 75.40 31.29 10.62
C ILE A 168 75.93 31.44 12.03
N ARG A 169 75.27 30.79 12.98
CA ARG A 169 75.62 30.81 14.40
C ARG A 169 76.22 29.47 14.79
N ASN A 170 77.51 29.45 15.10
CA ASN A 170 78.16 28.24 15.60
C ASN A 170 77.99 28.17 17.11
N SER A 171 77.03 27.35 17.57
CA SER A 171 76.69 27.21 18.99
C SER A 171 77.82 26.63 19.86
N ARG A 172 78.85 25.99 19.26
CA ARG A 172 79.98 25.42 20.02
C ARG A 172 81.07 26.44 20.32
N LYS A 173 81.26 27.42 19.44
CA LYS A 173 82.36 28.41 19.53
C LYS A 173 81.88 29.81 19.93
N GLY A 174 80.57 30.08 19.80
CA GLY A 174 79.98 31.39 20.09
C GLY A 174 80.16 32.43 18.97
N ASP A 175 80.71 32.03 17.82
CA ASP A 175 80.95 32.90 16.68
C ASP A 175 79.71 33.02 15.77
N VAL A 176 79.46 34.24 15.27
CA VAL A 176 78.37 34.56 14.34
C VAL A 176 78.97 35.07 13.03
N HIS A 177 78.72 34.34 11.94
CA HIS A 177 79.14 34.71 10.60
C HIS A 177 77.96 35.27 9.81
N VAL A 178 78.07 36.53 9.39
CA VAL A 178 77.09 37.16 8.50
C VAL A 178 77.63 37.10 7.07
N VAL A 179 76.94 36.37 6.19
CA VAL A 179 77.32 36.18 4.80
C VAL A 179 76.28 36.79 3.88
N ASN A 180 76.70 37.74 3.06
CA ASN A 180 75.88 38.24 1.96
C ASN A 180 76.05 37.32 0.74
N VAL A 181 74.96 36.71 0.30
CA VAL A 181 74.94 35.78 -0.83
C VAL A 181 74.84 36.60 -2.12
N ASP A 182 75.98 36.88 -2.74
CA ASP A 182 76.09 37.52 -4.05
C ASP A 182 76.18 36.45 -5.16
N PRO A 183 75.41 36.56 -6.27
CA PRO A 183 75.50 35.64 -7.42
C PRO A 183 76.86 35.58 -8.12
N LYS A 184 77.82 36.46 -7.77
CA LYS A 184 79.21 36.40 -8.28
C LYS A 184 79.99 35.16 -7.83
N PHE A 185 79.59 34.50 -6.74
CA PHE A 185 80.26 33.29 -6.24
C PHE A 185 79.43 32.04 -6.53
N SER A 186 80.10 30.91 -6.75
CA SER A 186 79.41 29.65 -7.06
C SER A 186 78.67 29.09 -5.85
N ARG A 187 77.57 28.36 -6.09
CA ARG A 187 76.82 27.66 -5.02
C ARG A 187 77.72 26.70 -4.21
N PHE A 188 78.71 26.08 -4.87
CA PHE A 188 79.69 25.21 -4.23
C PHE A 188 80.61 25.97 -3.27
N PHE A 189 80.98 27.21 -3.58
CA PHE A 189 81.79 28.05 -2.70
C PHE A 189 81.05 28.35 -1.40
N TYR A 190 79.78 28.79 -1.49
CA TYR A 190 78.97 29.05 -0.30
C TYR A 190 78.67 27.80 0.52
N ALA A 191 78.38 26.67 -0.13
CA ALA A 191 78.15 25.41 0.57
C ALA A 191 79.38 24.98 1.38
N ASN A 192 80.57 25.00 0.77
CA ASN A 192 81.81 24.66 1.48
C ASN A 192 82.13 25.66 2.60
N TYR A 193 81.84 26.95 2.40
CA TYR A 193 82.03 27.97 3.42
C TYR A 193 81.07 27.80 4.61
N PHE A 194 79.81 27.45 4.36
CA PHE A 194 78.82 27.18 5.42
C PHE A 194 79.17 25.92 6.20
N TRP A 195 79.60 24.85 5.53
CA TRP A 195 80.04 23.63 6.21
C TRP A 195 81.35 23.83 6.98
N SER A 196 82.31 24.59 6.46
CA SER A 196 83.59 24.85 7.16
C SER A 196 83.42 25.73 8.39
N THR A 197 82.54 26.73 8.34
CA THR A 197 82.21 27.59 9.50
C THR A 197 81.43 26.85 10.59
N MET A 198 80.84 25.68 10.27
CA MET A 198 80.16 24.80 11.22
C MET A 198 81.04 23.67 11.79
N GLN A 199 82.08 23.25 11.07
CA GLN A 199 82.96 22.12 11.47
C GLN A 199 84.20 22.54 12.27
N GLY A 200 84.47 23.84 12.40
CA GLY A 200 85.53 24.40 13.26
C GLY A 200 85.02 24.94 14.59
#